data_AF-A0A2A5DKZ4-F1
#
_entry.id   AF-A0A2A5DKZ4-F1
#
_cell.length_a   1.000
_cell.length_b   1.000
_cell.length_c   1.000
_cell.angle_alpha   90.00
_cell.angle_beta   90.00
_cell.angle_gamma   90.00
#
_symmetry.space_group_name_H-M   'P 1'
#
loop_
_entity.id
_entity.type
_entity.pdbx_description
1 polymer ?
#
loop_
_entity_poly.entity_id
_entity_poly.type
_entity_poly.pdbx_seq_one_letter_code
_entity_poly.pdbx_strand_id
1 'polypeptide(L)'
;MRGCERCISSRRCQSNQDATDQNAQLNYGYGVLRAIIARGVCAAGLHPTLGIHHSNQYNAYCLVDDTMEPYRPIVDRIVAQWVVVQGKAKTVDKEFKAFMIRGLLNRFSLDDEKRTLFDCAFLTTSSMVAVMEGKQKDVALPKWWL
;
A
#
# COMPACT_ATOMS: atom_id res chain seq x y z
N MET A 1 -18.86 -46.59 24.32
CA MET A 1 -17.70 -46.34 23.42
C MET A 1 -18.29 -46.09 22.04
N ARG A 2 -18.14 -45.01 21.30
CA ARG A 2 -17.34 -43.77 21.24
C ARG A 2 -18.35 -42.74 20.63
N GLY A 3 -18.32 -41.43 20.79
CA GLY A 3 -17.25 -40.47 21.03
C GLY A 3 -17.62 -39.22 20.22
N CYS A 4 -18.11 -38.19 20.93
CA CYS A 4 -17.99 -36.76 20.62
C CYS A 4 -18.55 -36.19 19.29
N GLU A 5 -19.86 -35.89 19.27
CA GLU A 5 -20.49 -34.91 18.35
C GLU A 5 -20.82 -33.59 19.07
N ARG A 6 -19.95 -33.12 19.97
CA ARG A 6 -20.30 -31.96 20.82
C ARG A 6 -19.11 -31.03 21.06
N CYS A 7 -18.69 -30.35 20.00
CA CYS A 7 -17.92 -29.11 20.07
C CYS A 7 -18.48 -28.07 19.08
N ILE A 8 -19.79 -27.81 19.18
CA ILE A 8 -20.39 -26.52 18.78
C ILE A 8 -20.31 -25.60 20.02
N SER A 9 -19.09 -25.35 20.50
CA SER A 9 -18.83 -24.48 21.66
C SER A 9 -18.05 -23.23 21.22
N SER A 10 -18.83 -22.18 20.97
CA SER A 10 -18.62 -20.88 21.61
C SER A 10 -17.21 -20.27 21.58
N ARG A 11 -16.49 -20.31 20.46
CA ARG A 11 -15.48 -19.28 20.17
C ARG A 11 -16.05 -18.29 19.17
N ARG A 12 -16.80 -17.38 19.77
CA ARG A 12 -17.20 -16.07 19.26
C ARG A 12 -16.08 -15.51 18.37
N CYS A 13 -16.29 -15.48 17.06
CA CYS A 13 -15.69 -14.44 16.23
C CYS A 13 -16.29 -13.13 16.74
N GLN A 14 -15.77 -12.63 17.87
CA GLN A 14 -15.99 -11.26 18.24
C GLN A 14 -15.36 -10.48 17.09
N SER A 15 -16.20 -9.88 16.25
CA SER A 15 -15.83 -8.74 15.44
C SER A 15 -15.13 -7.78 16.41
N ASN A 16 -13.81 -7.87 16.48
CA ASN A 16 -13.02 -7.00 17.32
C ASN A 16 -13.13 -5.66 16.60
N GLN A 17 -14.08 -4.83 17.04
CA GLN A 17 -14.51 -3.64 16.31
C GLN A 17 -13.30 -2.75 15.99
N ASP A 18 -12.36 -2.66 16.93
CA ASP A 18 -11.09 -1.96 16.78
C ASP A 18 -10.20 -2.57 15.68
N ALA A 19 -10.12 -3.90 15.57
CA ALA A 19 -9.36 -4.56 14.49
C ALA A 19 -10.04 -4.38 13.13
N THR A 20 -11.37 -4.38 13.08
CA THR A 20 -12.15 -4.07 11.87
C THR A 20 -11.90 -2.63 11.41
N ASP A 21 -11.87 -1.69 12.35
CA ASP A 21 -11.64 -0.27 12.07
C ASP A 21 -10.19 0.02 11.63
N GLN A 22 -9.18 -0.61 12.24
CA GLN A 22 -7.78 -0.51 11.78
C GLN A 22 -7.60 -1.06 10.36
N ASN A 23 -8.19 -2.22 10.06
CA ASN A 23 -8.11 -2.80 8.73
C ASN A 23 -8.80 -1.90 7.70
N ALA A 24 -9.92 -1.26 8.04
CA ALA A 24 -10.58 -0.30 7.17
C ALA A 24 -9.70 0.94 6.90
N GLN A 25 -9.01 1.44 7.93
CA GLN A 25 -8.05 2.55 7.82
C GLN A 25 -6.86 2.20 6.91
N LEU A 26 -6.26 1.01 7.10
CA LEU A 26 -5.17 0.51 6.26
C LEU A 26 -5.63 0.31 4.81
N ASN A 27 -6.79 -0.32 4.59
CA ASN A 27 -7.36 -0.51 3.26
C ASN A 27 -7.60 0.81 2.54
N TYR A 28 -8.06 1.84 3.24
CA TYR A 28 -8.19 3.18 2.67
C TYR A 28 -6.83 3.74 2.25
N GLY A 29 -5.82 3.67 3.13
CA GLY A 29 -4.46 4.14 2.84
C GLY A 29 -3.83 3.44 1.64
N TYR A 30 -3.94 2.10 1.57
CA TYR A 30 -3.46 1.32 0.43
C TYR A 30 -4.22 1.65 -0.86
N GLY A 31 -5.52 1.95 -0.78
CA GLY A 31 -6.29 2.41 -1.93
C GLY A 31 -5.76 3.73 -2.51
N VAL A 32 -5.42 4.68 -1.64
CA VAL A 32 -4.81 5.95 -2.05
C VAL A 32 -3.40 5.72 -2.62
N LEU A 33 -2.59 4.88 -1.98
CA LEU A 33 -1.26 4.53 -2.45
C LEU A 33 -1.31 3.87 -3.84
N ARG A 34 -2.22 2.91 -4.04
CA ARG A 34 -2.43 2.26 -5.35
C ARG A 34 -2.74 3.28 -6.43
N ALA A 35 -3.59 4.28 -6.15
CA ALA A 35 -3.90 5.33 -7.12
C ALA A 35 -2.66 6.18 -7.50
N ILE A 36 -1.77 6.46 -6.54
CA ILE A 36 -0.52 7.18 -6.78
C ILE A 36 0.41 6.36 -7.68
N ILE A 37 0.61 5.08 -7.35
CA ILE A 37 1.48 4.19 -8.14
C ILE A 37 0.90 3.95 -9.53
N ALA A 38 -0.41 3.72 -9.66
CA ALA A 38 -1.08 3.56 -10.95
C ALA A 38 -0.86 4.79 -11.85
N ARG A 39 -0.92 5.99 -11.28
CA ARG A 39 -0.60 7.23 -12.00
C ARG A 39 0.86 7.24 -12.48
N GLY A 40 1.81 6.82 -11.64
CA GLY A 40 3.23 6.72 -12.01
C GLY A 40 3.48 5.70 -13.12
N VAL A 41 2.77 4.57 -13.10
CA VAL A 41 2.84 3.52 -14.14
C VAL A 41 2.33 4.06 -15.47
N CYS A 42 1.14 4.67 -15.47
CA CYS A 42 0.59 5.29 -16.68
C CYS A 42 1.47 6.43 -17.21
N ALA A 43 2.06 7.24 -16.32
CA ALA A 43 2.95 8.34 -16.70
C ALA A 43 4.27 7.85 -17.32
N ALA A 44 4.76 6.67 -16.93
CA ALA A 44 5.92 6.03 -17.54
C ALA A 44 5.61 5.33 -18.88
N GLY A 45 4.34 5.36 -19.34
CA GLY A 45 3.91 4.71 -20.58
C GLY A 45 3.64 3.21 -20.44
N LEU A 46 3.63 2.68 -19.21
CA LEU A 46 3.30 1.28 -18.93
C LEU A 46 1.79 1.08 -18.79
N HIS A 47 1.30 -0.07 -19.24
CA HIS A 47 -0.09 -0.45 -19.05
C HIS A 47 -0.27 -1.15 -17.70
N PRO A 48 -1.16 -0.67 -16.79
CA PRO A 48 -1.31 -1.20 -15.43
C PRO A 48 -1.63 -2.70 -15.31
N THR A 49 -2.22 -3.27 -16.37
CA THR A 49 -2.66 -4.66 -16.43
C THR A 49 -1.57 -5.64 -16.88
N LEU A 50 -0.44 -5.17 -17.44
CA LEU A 50 0.63 -6.04 -17.92
C LEU A 50 1.58 -6.35 -16.76
N GLY A 51 1.22 -7.36 -15.96
CA GLY A 51 2.08 -7.88 -14.88
C GLY A 51 3.28 -8.65 -15.43
N ILE A 52 4.43 -8.53 -14.76
CA ILE A 52 5.68 -9.25 -15.12
C ILE A 52 5.59 -10.74 -14.72
N HIS A 53 4.79 -11.07 -13.69
CA HIS A 53 4.74 -12.42 -13.10
C HIS A 53 3.33 -13.04 -12.95
N HIS A 54 2.25 -12.24 -12.99
CA HIS A 54 0.88 -12.75 -12.85
C HIS A 54 0.02 -12.41 -14.06
N SER A 55 -0.31 -13.43 -14.85
CA SER A 55 -1.39 -13.39 -15.84
C SER A 55 -2.72 -13.77 -15.17
N ASN A 56 -3.18 -12.98 -14.21
CA ASN A 56 -4.53 -13.11 -13.66
C ASN A 56 -5.47 -12.18 -14.44
N GLN A 57 -6.30 -12.73 -15.33
CA GLN A 57 -7.19 -11.98 -16.23
C GLN A 57 -8.22 -11.08 -15.50
N TYR A 58 -8.38 -11.25 -14.19
CA TYR A 58 -9.34 -10.50 -13.36
C TYR A 58 -8.72 -9.38 -12.51
N ASN A 59 -7.38 -9.25 -12.42
CA ASN A 59 -6.75 -8.14 -11.71
C ASN A 59 -6.18 -7.12 -12.71
N ALA A 60 -6.86 -5.98 -12.86
CA ALA A 60 -6.46 -4.91 -13.77
C ALA A 60 -5.23 -4.09 -13.28
N TYR A 61 -4.68 -4.39 -12.10
CA TYR A 61 -3.63 -3.59 -11.46
C TYR A 61 -2.44 -4.42 -10.96
N CYS A 62 -2.16 -5.59 -11.55
CA CYS A 62 -1.07 -6.47 -11.10
C CYS A 62 0.27 -5.74 -10.95
N LEU A 63 0.68 -4.98 -11.98
CA LEU A 63 1.96 -4.28 -11.98
C LEU A 63 2.02 -3.17 -10.90
N VAL A 64 0.88 -2.55 -10.63
CA VAL A 64 0.73 -1.52 -9.60
C VAL A 64 0.85 -2.15 -8.22
N ASP A 65 0.21 -3.31 -8.01
CA ASP A 65 0.28 -4.06 -6.76
C ASP A 65 1.73 -4.54 -6.48
N ASP A 66 2.46 -4.98 -7.51
CA ASP A 66 3.89 -5.34 -7.38
C ASP A 66 4.75 -4.12 -7.05
N THR A 67 4.48 -2.97 -7.69
CA THR A 67 5.26 -1.73 -7.50
C THR A 67 4.95 -1.03 -6.18
N MET A 68 3.78 -1.27 -5.57
CA MET A 68 3.41 -0.64 -4.31
C MET A 68 4.00 -1.33 -3.07
N GLU A 69 4.49 -2.57 -3.18
CA GLU A 69 5.04 -3.32 -2.05
C GLU A 69 6.12 -2.54 -1.26
N PRO A 70 7.12 -1.90 -1.89
CA PRO A 70 8.14 -1.11 -1.18
C PRO A 70 7.57 0.11 -0.44
N TYR A 71 6.37 0.58 -0.80
CA TYR A 71 5.75 1.78 -0.24
C TYR A 71 4.77 1.50 0.90
N ARG A 72 4.40 0.22 1.14
CA ARG A 72 3.47 -0.16 2.22
C ARG A 72 3.86 0.36 3.61
N PRO A 73 5.16 0.31 4.03
CA PRO A 73 5.54 0.77 5.36
C PRO A 73 5.19 2.24 5.65
N ILE A 74 5.05 3.07 4.60
CA ILE A 74 4.67 4.48 4.73
C ILE A 74 3.23 4.60 5.21
N VAL A 75 2.31 3.84 4.58
CA VAL A 75 0.90 3.81 4.97
C VAL A 75 0.76 3.27 6.39
N ASP A 76 1.46 2.18 6.69
CA ASP A 76 1.43 1.54 8.01
C ASP A 76 1.86 2.51 9.10
N ARG A 77 2.95 3.26 8.86
CA ARG A 77 3.44 4.29 9.79
C ARG A 77 2.45 5.41 10.01
N ILE A 78 1.81 5.91 8.94
CA ILE A 78 0.81 6.99 9.04
C ILE A 78 -0.41 6.51 9.84
N VAL A 79 -0.92 5.30 9.58
CA VAL A 79 -2.05 4.74 10.34
C VAL A 79 -1.67 4.50 11.79
N ALA A 80 -0.50 3.92 12.05
CA ALA A 80 -0.02 3.71 13.42
C ALA A 80 0.08 5.03 14.19
N GLN A 81 0.61 6.09 13.56
CA GLN A 81 0.67 7.42 14.16
C GLN A 81 -0.73 7.97 14.47
N TRP A 82 -1.69 7.80 13.57
CA TRP A 82 -3.08 8.21 13.81
C TRP A 82 -3.71 7.49 15.01
N VAL A 83 -3.57 6.17 15.07
CA VAL A 83 -4.10 5.34 16.17
C VAL A 83 -3.48 5.74 17.51
N VAL A 84 -2.17 6.01 17.54
CA VAL A 84 -1.48 6.47 18.75
C VAL A 84 -2.01 7.83 19.22
N VAL A 85 -2.19 8.79 18.30
CA VAL A 85 -2.71 10.13 18.64
C VAL A 85 -4.15 10.09 19.11
N GLN A 86 -4.98 9.22 18.52
CA GLN A 86 -6.41 9.11 18.87
C GLN A 86 -6.68 8.17 20.05
N GLY A 87 -5.67 7.43 20.52
CA GLY A 87 -5.76 6.44 21.60
C GLY A 87 -6.53 5.17 21.24
N LYS A 88 -7.22 5.13 20.10
CA LYS A 88 -7.91 3.95 19.56
C LYS A 88 -8.13 4.08 18.05
N ALA A 89 -8.37 2.95 17.42
CA ALA A 89 -8.88 2.93 16.06
C ALA A 89 -10.30 3.49 16.01
N LYS A 90 -10.60 4.22 14.95
CA LYS A 90 -11.91 4.80 14.69
C LYS A 90 -12.29 4.47 13.25
N THR A 91 -13.58 4.55 12.95
CA THR A 91 -14.07 4.45 11.58
C THR A 91 -13.39 5.47 10.66
N VAL A 92 -13.38 5.19 9.35
CA VAL A 92 -12.76 6.04 8.32
C VAL A 92 -13.60 7.32 8.14
N ASP A 93 -13.33 8.33 8.96
CA ASP A 93 -13.99 9.63 8.93
C ASP A 93 -13.27 10.65 8.04
N LYS A 94 -13.83 11.86 7.94
CA LYS A 94 -13.26 12.95 7.11
C LYS A 94 -11.90 13.41 7.63
N GLU A 95 -11.69 13.39 8.94
CA GLU A 95 -10.45 13.84 9.58
C GLU A 95 -9.30 12.87 9.29
N PHE A 96 -9.56 11.58 9.43
CA PHE A 96 -8.62 10.51 9.08
C PHE A 96 -8.24 10.57 7.60
N LYS A 97 -9.22 10.74 6.69
CA LYS A 97 -8.93 10.87 5.25
C LYS A 97 -8.03 12.06 4.97
N ALA A 98 -8.32 13.22 5.58
CA ALA A 98 -7.48 14.41 5.43
C ALA A 98 -6.07 14.21 6.02
N PHE A 99 -5.97 13.56 7.18
CA PHE A 99 -4.69 13.23 7.81
C PHE A 99 -3.86 12.28 6.93
N MET A 100 -4.47 11.21 6.43
CA MET A 100 -3.84 10.24 5.53
C MET A 100 -3.31 10.92 4.26
N ILE A 101 -4.14 11.70 3.58
CA ILE A 101 -3.75 12.40 2.36
C ILE A 101 -2.59 13.36 2.64
N ARG A 102 -2.66 14.14 3.73
CA ARG A 102 -1.56 15.04 4.11
C ARG A 102 -0.27 14.29 4.40
N GLY A 103 -0.35 13.14 5.07
CA GLY A 103 0.81 12.29 5.35
C GLY A 103 1.46 11.75 4.07
N LEU A 104 0.65 11.26 3.13
CA LEU A 104 1.12 10.72 1.84
C LEU A 104 1.65 11.81 0.90
N LEU A 105 1.11 13.03 0.98
CA LEU A 105 1.57 14.18 0.19
C LEU A 105 2.80 14.88 0.80
N ASN A 106 3.26 14.44 1.95
CA ASN A 106 4.45 15.02 2.56
C ASN A 106 5.71 14.73 1.72
N ARG A 107 6.76 15.53 1.93
CA ARG A 107 8.06 15.27 1.31
C ARG A 107 8.82 14.23 2.11
N PHE A 108 9.31 13.21 1.43
CA PHE A 108 10.17 12.19 1.98
C PHE A 108 11.60 12.43 1.52
N SER A 109 12.59 12.08 2.35
CA SER A 109 14.00 12.17 1.98
C SER A 109 14.38 10.91 1.21
N LEU A 110 14.89 11.07 0.00
CA LEU A 110 15.42 10.00 -0.84
C LEU A 110 16.78 10.45 -1.39
N ASP A 111 17.85 9.71 -1.10
CA ASP A 111 19.21 10.00 -1.56
C ASP A 111 19.60 11.49 -1.31
N ASP A 112 19.40 11.96 -0.07
CA ASP A 112 19.60 13.36 0.37
C ASP A 112 18.69 14.44 -0.26
N GLU A 113 17.75 14.05 -1.13
CA GLU A 113 16.78 14.96 -1.74
C GLU A 113 15.36 14.79 -1.20
N LYS A 114 14.66 15.92 -0.99
CA LYS A 114 13.26 15.92 -0.55
C LYS A 114 12.30 15.76 -1.73
N ARG A 115 11.83 14.53 -1.94
CA ARG A 115 10.91 14.16 -3.04
C ARG A 115 9.51 13.84 -2.54
N THR A 116 8.52 14.00 -3.41
CA THR A 116 7.13 13.59 -3.10
C THR A 116 6.93 12.11 -3.45
N LEU A 117 5.90 11.46 -2.89
CA LEU A 117 5.56 10.09 -3.29
C LEU A 117 5.24 9.97 -4.78
N PHE A 118 4.72 11.02 -5.41
CA PHE A 118 4.50 11.02 -6.87
C PHE A 118 5.81 10.95 -7.64
N ASP A 119 6.82 11.72 -7.22
CA ASP A 119 8.13 11.70 -7.86
C ASP A 119 8.81 10.34 -7.65
N CYS A 120 8.77 9.80 -6.43
CA CYS A 120 9.33 8.48 -6.14
C CYS A 120 8.64 7.39 -6.98
N ALA A 121 7.31 7.40 -7.03
CA ALA A 121 6.53 6.46 -7.83
C ALA A 121 6.92 6.53 -9.31
N PHE A 122 7.04 7.74 -9.87
CA PHE A 122 7.45 7.96 -11.25
C PHE A 122 8.88 7.49 -11.54
N LEU A 123 9.82 7.75 -10.64
CA LEU A 123 11.21 7.28 -10.78
C LEU A 123 11.30 5.76 -10.75
N THR A 124 10.60 5.13 -9.81
CA THR A 124 10.55 3.67 -9.72
C THR A 124 9.97 3.05 -10.98
N THR A 125 8.84 3.56 -11.48
CA THR A 125 8.21 3.02 -12.70
C THR A 125 9.06 3.28 -13.93
N SER A 126 9.70 4.45 -14.03
CA SER A 126 10.60 4.79 -15.14
C SER A 126 11.86 3.92 -15.15
N SER A 127 12.45 3.65 -13.99
CA SER A 127 13.59 2.72 -13.88
C SER A 127 13.16 1.29 -14.21
N MET A 128 11.95 0.89 -13.83
CA MET A 128 11.39 -0.40 -14.22
C MET A 128 11.24 -0.54 -15.74
N VAL A 129 10.81 0.51 -16.45
CA VAL A 129 10.82 0.54 -17.93
C VAL A 129 12.24 0.35 -18.46
N ALA A 130 13.23 1.06 -17.92
CA ALA A 130 14.62 0.94 -18.37
C ALA A 130 15.19 -0.49 -18.18
N VAL A 131 14.76 -1.19 -17.13
CA VAL A 131 15.09 -2.61 -16.91
C VAL A 131 14.40 -3.50 -17.95
N MET A 132 13.12 -3.27 -18.25
CA MET A 132 12.39 -4.01 -19.29
C MET A 132 12.99 -3.84 -20.69
N GLU A 133 13.53 -2.65 -20.98
CA GLU A 133 14.24 -2.36 -22.23
C GLU A 133 15.68 -2.90 -22.27
N GLY A 134 16.18 -3.49 -21.17
CA GLY A 134 17.54 -3.99 -21.05
C GLY A 134 18.62 -2.92 -20.90
N LYS A 135 18.24 -1.66 -20.66
CA LYS A 135 19.16 -0.53 -20.45
C LYS A 135 19.73 -0.47 -19.03
N GLN A 136 19.03 -1.09 -18.07
CA GLN A 136 19.41 -1.16 -16.66
C GLN A 136 19.22 -2.59 -16.13
N LYS A 137 20.02 -2.99 -15.12
CA LYS A 137 19.91 -4.33 -14.51
C LYS A 137 18.93 -4.40 -13.33
N ASP A 138 18.84 -3.32 -12.56
CA ASP A 138 18.07 -3.28 -11.31
C ASP A 138 17.10 -2.10 -11.30
N VAL A 139 15.93 -2.29 -10.67
CA VAL A 139 14.93 -1.23 -10.50
C VAL A 139 15.38 -0.28 -9.39
N ALA A 140 15.32 1.03 -9.65
CA ALA A 140 15.55 2.06 -8.65
C ALA A 140 14.40 2.07 -7.63
N LEU A 141 14.66 1.47 -6.47
CA LEU A 141 13.73 1.47 -5.36
C LEU A 141 14.12 2.52 -4.32
N PRO A 142 13.13 3.23 -3.75
CA PRO A 142 13.39 4.12 -2.63
C PRO A 142 13.87 3.34 -1.41
N LYS A 143 14.96 3.82 -0.81
CA LYS A 143 15.50 3.25 0.43
C LYS A 143 14.85 3.94 1.61
N TRP A 144 13.84 3.31 2.20
CA TRP A 144 13.14 3.86 3.37
C TRP A 144 13.82 3.52 4.71
N TRP A 145 14.79 2.62 4.69
CA TRP A 145 15.38 1.96 5.87
C TRP A 145 16.89 2.17 6.01
N LEU A 146 17.48 3.08 5.25
CA LEU A 146 18.91 3.44 5.33
C LEU A 146 19.08 4.87 5.83
#